data_AF-A0A3N0YC99-F1
#
_entry.id   AF-A0A3N0YC99-F1
#
_cell.length_a   1.000
_cell.length_b   1.000
_cell.length_c   1.000
_cell.angle_alpha   90.00
_cell.angle_beta   90.00
_cell.angle_gamma   90.00
#
_symmetry.space_group_name_H-M   'P 1'
#
loop_
_entity.id
_entity.type
_entity.pdbx_description
1 polymer ?
#
loop_
_entity_poly.entity_id
_entity_poly.type
_entity_poly.pdbx_seq_one_letter_code
_entity_poly.pdbx_strand_id
1 'polypeptide(L)' 'MTMTAYDADDPNTDNAVLRYIIVRQLPDKPSPNMFYIDPERGDIVTVISPHQLDREWAAQWSKCKSHGPHIIYI' A
#
# COMPACT_ATOMS: atom_id res chain seq x y z
N MET A 1 4.55 7.00 2.38
CA MET A 1 4.37 7.01 0.90
C MET A 1 2.90 7.22 0.63
N THR A 2 2.49 7.85 -0.47
CA THR A 2 1.07 8.02 -0.81
C THR A 2 0.80 7.43 -2.18
N MET A 3 -0.23 6.60 -2.29
CA MET A 3 -0.67 5.99 -3.54
C MET A 3 -1.78 6.82 -4.17
N THR A 4 -1.83 6.87 -5.50
CA THR A 4 -2.89 7.54 -6.25
C THR A 4 -3.49 6.59 -7.30
N ALA A 5 -4.81 6.68 -7.46
CA ALA A 5 -5.58 6.01 -8.51
C ALA A 5 -6.70 6.96 -8.96
N TYR A 6 -7.24 6.70 -10.17
CA TYR A 6 -8.29 7.52 -10.78
C TYR A 6 -9.34 6.59 -11.39
N ASP A 7 -10.61 6.84 -11.07
CA ASP A 7 -11.76 6.25 -11.74
C ASP A 7 -12.27 7.22 -12.81
N ALA A 8 -12.82 6.69 -13.91
CA ALA A 8 -13.31 7.48 -15.04
C ALA A 8 -14.78 7.89 -14.88
N ASP A 9 -15.50 7.35 -13.90
CA ASP A 9 -16.89 7.68 -13.60
C ASP A 9 -17.04 9.10 -13.01
N ASP A 10 -18.29 9.59 -12.95
CA ASP A 10 -18.61 10.93 -12.42
C ASP A 10 -18.18 11.03 -10.93
N PRO A 11 -17.26 11.97 -10.60
CA PRO A 11 -16.74 12.12 -9.23
C PRO A 11 -17.79 12.55 -8.20
N ASN A 12 -18.96 13.02 -8.65
CA ASN A 12 -20.07 13.37 -7.77
C ASN A 12 -21.00 12.19 -7.46
N THR A 13 -20.66 10.99 -7.92
CA THR A 13 -21.41 9.76 -7.67
C THR A 13 -20.54 8.74 -6.92
N ASP A 14 -21.19 7.82 -6.22
CA ASP A 14 -20.49 6.76 -5.48
C ASP A 14 -19.69 5.81 -6.38
N ASN A 15 -19.95 5.80 -7.70
CA ASN A 15 -19.26 4.93 -8.65
C ASN A 15 -17.77 5.29 -8.81
N ALA A 16 -17.40 6.55 -8.57
CA ALA A 16 -16.01 7.00 -8.63
C ALA A 16 -15.26 6.87 -7.28
N VAL A 17 -15.91 6.36 -6.23
CA VAL A 17 -15.31 6.25 -4.89
C VAL A 17 -14.30 5.12 -4.85
N LEU A 18 -13.05 5.47 -4.57
CA LEU A 18 -11.95 4.52 -4.47
C LEU A 18 -11.73 4.05 -3.02
N ARG A 19 -11.33 2.79 -2.86
CA ARG A 19 -10.86 2.22 -1.59
C ARG A 19 -9.54 1.48 -1.80
N TYR A 20 -8.57 1.78 -0.94
CA TYR A 20 -7.24 1.17 -1.01
C TYR A 20 -7.09 0.01 -0.03
N ILE A 21 -6.52 -1.10 -0.52
CA ILE A 21 -6.17 -2.27 0.31
C ILE A 21 -4.78 -2.80 -0.07
N ILE A 22 -4.04 -3.27 0.93
CA ILE A 22 -2.80 -4.02 0.70
C ILE A 22 -3.19 -5.48 0.50
N VAL A 23 -3.01 -5.98 -0.72
CA VAL A 23 -3.35 -7.37 -1.05
C VAL A 23 -2.21 -8.32 -0.74
N ARG A 24 -0.95 -7.83 -0.84
CA ARG A 24 0.23 -8.65 -0.58
C ARG A 24 1.43 -7.80 -0.17
N GLN A 25 2.24 -8.37 0.73
CA GLN A 25 3.52 -7.85 1.18
C GLN A 25 4.62 -8.87 0.84
N LEU A 26 5.66 -8.48 0.10
CA LEU A 26 6.83 -9.32 -0.22
C LEU A 26 8.18 -8.62 0.04
N PRO A 27 9.08 -9.23 0.83
CA PRO A 27 8.98 -10.55 1.50
C PRO A 27 8.10 -10.52 2.75
N ASP A 28 7.36 -11.57 3.09
CA ASP A 28 6.52 -11.63 4.31
C ASP A 28 7.28 -11.66 5.65
N LYS A 29 8.58 -11.34 5.63
CA LYS A 29 9.49 -11.29 6.78
C LYS A 29 9.99 -9.86 7.01
N PRO A 30 10.15 -9.43 8.27
CA PRO A 30 9.96 -10.19 9.51
C PRO A 30 8.50 -10.40 9.92
N SER A 31 7.56 -9.71 9.27
CA SER A 31 6.11 -9.88 9.47
C SER A 31 5.39 -9.68 8.13
N PRO A 32 4.27 -10.37 7.90
CA PRO A 32 3.42 -10.10 6.73
C PRO A 32 2.65 -8.77 6.84
N ASN A 33 2.61 -8.15 8.02
CA ASN A 33 1.84 -6.94 8.32
C ASN A 33 2.78 -5.80 8.78
N MET A 34 3.65 -5.36 7.89
CA MET A 34 4.63 -4.28 8.17
C MET A 34 4.05 -2.90 7.89
N PHE A 35 3.06 -2.84 7.00
CA PHE A 35 2.45 -1.60 6.52
C PHE A 35 0.95 -1.55 6.77
N TYR A 36 0.46 -0.33 7.01
CA TYR A 36 -0.95 0.04 6.97
C TYR A 36 -1.17 1.02 5.83
N ILE A 37 -2.31 0.90 5.15
CA ILE A 37 -2.77 1.89 4.17
C ILE A 37 -4.07 2.51 4.65
N ASP A 38 -4.15 3.84 4.60
CA ASP A 38 -5.42 4.55 4.78
C ASP A 38 -6.33 4.22 3.59
N PRO A 39 -7.50 3.57 3.81
CA PRO A 39 -8.35 3.09 2.73
C PRO A 39 -9.00 4.22 1.92
N GLU A 40 -9.01 5.46 2.44
CA GLU A 40 -9.59 6.63 1.76
C GLU A 40 -8.49 7.50 1.12
N ARG A 41 -7.38 7.69 1.84
CA ARG A 41 -6.31 8.61 1.40
C ARG A 41 -5.20 7.94 0.59
N GLY A 42 -5.02 6.62 0.71
CA GLY A 42 -3.92 5.91 0.08
C GLY A 42 -2.56 6.15 0.75
N ASP A 43 -2.55 6.71 1.96
CA ASP A 43 -1.34 6.94 2.74
C ASP A 43 -0.83 5.62 3.34
N ILE A 44 0.41 5.26 3.03
CA ILE A 44 1.10 4.07 3.53
C ILE A 44 2.10 4.46 4.61
N VAL A 45 1.96 3.83 5.78
CA VAL A 45 2.83 3.97 6.95
C VAL A 45 3.34 2.61 7.44
N THR A 46 4.50 2.59 8.09
CA THR A 46 4.97 1.40 8.80
C THR A 46 4.27 1.29 10.14
N VAL A 47 3.77 0.10 10.48
CA VAL A 47 3.09 -0.18 11.76
C VAL A 47 3.95 -0.92 12.77
N ILE A 48 5.17 -1.28 12.39
CA ILE A 48 6.14 -1.91 13.27
C ILE A 48 7.05 -0.89 13.94
N SER A 49 7.66 -1.29 15.06
CA SER A 49 8.64 -0.46 15.77
C SER A 49 9.83 -0.12 14.86
N PRO A 50 10.35 1.13 14.92
CA PRO A 50 11.55 1.52 14.18
C PRO A 50 12.77 0.62 14.46
N HIS A 51 12.83 0.01 15.65
CA HIS A 51 13.90 -0.92 16.04
C HIS A 51 13.81 -2.28 15.32
N GLN A 52 12.71 -2.57 14.65
CA GLN A 52 12.53 -3.77 13.82
C GLN A 52 12.65 -3.46 12.32
N LEU A 53 12.84 -2.18 11.96
CA LEU A 53 13.15 -1.73 10.60
C LEU A 53 14.66 -1.77 10.41
N ASP A 54 15.21 -2.97 10.28
CA ASP A 54 16.62 -3.09 9.95
C ASP A 54 16.86 -2.73 8.47
N ARG A 55 17.88 -1.90 8.24
CA ARG A 55 18.23 -1.30 6.94
C ARG A 55 18.41 -2.33 5.81
N GLU A 56 18.88 -3.54 6.13
CA GLU A 56 19.13 -4.59 5.13
C GLU A 56 17.85 -5.22 4.56
N TRP A 57 16.76 -5.22 5.34
CA TRP A 57 15.46 -5.73 4.88
C TRP A 57 14.70 -4.68 4.07
N ALA A 58 14.80 -3.40 4.44
CA ALA A 58 14.13 -2.28 3.76
C ALA A 58 14.43 -2.20 2.25
N ALA A 59 15.66 -2.56 1.83
CA ALA A 59 16.09 -2.51 0.43
C ALA A 59 15.38 -3.53 -0.49
N GLN A 60 14.78 -4.58 0.06
CA GLN A 60 14.15 -5.66 -0.72
C GLN A 60 12.72 -5.31 -1.17
N TRP A 61 12.02 -4.49 -0.41
CA TRP A 61 10.61 -4.13 -0.61
C TRP A 61 10.35 -3.19 -1.80
N SER A 62 11.34 -2.40 -2.20
CA SER A 62 11.17 -1.38 -3.25
C SER A 62 10.91 -1.93 -4.67
N LYS A 63 10.77 -3.25 -4.86
CA LYS A 63 10.64 -3.88 -6.18
C LYS A 63 9.22 -4.26 -6.61
N CYS A 64 8.21 -4.21 -5.74
CA CYS A 64 6.82 -4.46 -6.15
C CYS A 64 6.15 -3.15 -6.60
N LYS A 65 5.94 -3.00 -7.92
CA LYS A 65 5.16 -1.91 -8.50
C LYS A 65 3.83 -2.46 -9.05
N SER A 66 2.77 -1.71 -8.81
CA SER A 66 1.36 -2.03 -9.04
C SER A 66 1.04 -2.60 -10.43
N HIS A 67 0.15 -3.60 -10.46
CA HIS A 67 -0.55 -4.06 -11.65
C HIS A 67 -2.06 -4.03 -11.35
N GLY A 68 -2.76 -3.02 -11.86
CA GLY A 68 -4.21 -2.86 -11.76
C GLY A 68 -4.67 -1.69 -10.88
N PRO A 69 -5.88 -1.15 -11.14
CA PRO A 69 -6.35 0.12 -10.55
C PRO A 69 -6.65 0.08 -9.04
N HIS A 70 -6.79 -1.10 -8.43
CA HIS A 70 -7.17 -1.24 -7.02
C HIS A 70 -6.28 -2.19 -6.20
N ILE A 71 -5.25 -2.78 -6.83
CA ILE A 71 -4.44 -3.82 -6.19
C ILE A 71 -3.05 -3.28 -5.92
N ILE A 72 -2.77 -3.05 -4.63
CA ILE A 72 -1.46 -2.61 -4.16
C ILE A 72 -0.68 -3.83 -3.65
N TYR A 73 0.44 -4.07 -4.30
CA TYR A 73 1.50 -4.98 -3.85
C TYR A 73 2.59 -4.12 -3.21
N ILE A 74 2.96 -4.44 -1.98
CA ILE A 74 4.08 -3.82 -1.27
C ILE A 74 5.21 -4.83 -1.15
#